data_AF-A0A3C0QSQ2-F1
#
_entry.id   AF-A0A3C0QSQ2-F1
#
_cell.length_a   1.000
_cell.length_b   1.000
_cell.length_c   1.000
_cell.angle_alpha   90.00
_cell.angle_beta   90.00
_cell.angle_gamma   90.00
#
_symmetry.space_group_name_H-M   'P 1'
#
loop_
_entity.id
_entity.type
_entity.pdbx_description
1 polymer ?
#
loop_
_entity_poly.entity_id
_entity_poly.type
_entity_poly.pdbx_seq_one_letter_code
_entity_poly.pdbx_strand_id
1 'polypeptide(L)'
;MKQYICPNCGYVHEGAECPECGVFVNDDGEKILWKQFKLQPLRIPAGWTVKYNHFSEYDPQKDGAEYVFELVEDLLQLEYQNLLIDLGWYPDMDINGKYQLFLVDMTEERPFDTPLDVFESDSKQLILEKLEYWTSAGHYGKYLFVENFF
;
A
#
# COMPACT_ATOMS: atom_id res chain seq x y z
N MET A 1 -13.63 -5.79 35.71
CA MET A 1 -12.68 -5.75 34.57
C MET A 1 -12.46 -7.18 34.13
N LYS A 2 -12.39 -7.45 32.81
CA LYS A 2 -12.14 -8.81 32.31
C LYS A 2 -10.66 -9.11 32.49
N GLN A 3 -10.34 -10.24 33.11
CA GLN A 3 -8.97 -10.70 33.31
C GLN A 3 -8.67 -11.78 32.27
N TYR A 4 -7.48 -11.71 31.69
CA TYR A 4 -7.00 -12.65 30.69
C TYR A 4 -5.87 -13.48 31.27
N ILE A 5 -5.82 -14.78 30.94
CA ILE A 5 -4.64 -15.61 31.17
C ILE A 5 -3.84 -15.60 29.88
N CYS A 6 -2.61 -15.08 29.90
CA CYS A 6 -1.79 -15.03 28.71
C CYS A 6 -1.49 -16.45 28.20
N PRO A 7 -1.82 -16.79 26.93
CA PRO A 7 -1.60 -18.12 26.36
C PRO A 7 -0.12 -18.43 26.12
N ASN A 8 0.76 -17.42 26.18
CA ASN A 8 2.20 -17.57 25.96
C ASN A 8 2.98 -17.83 27.26
N CYS A 9 2.67 -17.12 28.34
CA CYS A 9 3.43 -17.23 29.60
C CYS A 9 2.57 -17.58 30.83
N GLY A 10 1.25 -17.64 30.72
CA GLY A 10 0.34 -17.92 31.83
C GLY A 10 0.09 -16.76 32.79
N TYR A 11 0.67 -15.58 32.55
CA TYR A 11 0.47 -14.40 33.41
C TYR A 11 -0.97 -13.89 33.33
N VAL A 12 -1.54 -13.51 34.48
CA VAL A 12 -2.89 -12.93 34.57
C VAL A 12 -2.78 -11.42 34.46
N HIS A 13 -3.42 -10.82 33.46
CA HIS A 13 -3.38 -9.38 33.24
C HIS A 13 -4.73 -8.80 32.82
N GLU A 14 -4.80 -7.48 32.90
CA GLU A 14 -5.89 -6.67 32.36
C GLU A 14 -5.36 -5.94 31.11
N GLY A 15 -6.20 -5.83 30.07
CA GLY A 15 -5.82 -5.23 28.79
C GLY A 15 -5.30 -6.23 27.75
N ALA A 16 -5.24 -5.78 26.50
CA ALA A 16 -4.91 -6.64 25.35
C ALA A 16 -3.43 -7.05 25.32
N GLU A 17 -2.51 -6.27 25.88
CA GLU A 17 -1.08 -6.60 25.89
C GLU A 17 -0.66 -7.24 27.22
N CYS A 18 0.01 -8.39 27.16
CA CYS A 18 0.60 -9.03 28.33
C CYS A 18 1.89 -8.29 28.74
N PRO A 19 1.97 -7.69 29.94
CA PRO A 19 3.12 -6.89 30.36
C PRO A 19 4.39 -7.72 30.59
N GLU A 20 4.26 -9.04 30.77
CA GLU A 20 5.40 -9.94 31.00
C GLU A 20 6.10 -10.38 29.71
N CYS A 21 5.37 -10.56 28.62
CA CYS A 21 5.93 -11.11 27.39
C CYS A 21 5.57 -10.35 26.11
N GLY A 22 4.83 -9.24 26.20
CA GLY A 22 4.44 -8.38 25.07
C GLY A 22 3.45 -9.02 24.11
N VAL A 23 2.88 -10.18 24.44
CA VAL A 23 1.90 -10.85 23.60
C VAL A 23 0.56 -10.16 23.71
N PHE A 24 -0.01 -9.83 22.55
CA PHE A 24 -1.37 -9.34 22.47
C PHE A 24 -2.36 -10.52 22.54
N VAL A 25 -3.46 -10.34 23.27
CA VAL A 25 -4.57 -11.30 23.40
C VAL A 25 -5.88 -10.63 23.00
N ASN A 26 -6.75 -11.38 22.34
CA ASN A 26 -8.09 -10.92 21.98
C ASN A 26 -9.05 -10.99 23.19
N ASP A 27 -10.30 -10.60 23.00
CA ASP A 27 -11.31 -10.64 24.06
C ASP A 27 -11.60 -12.05 24.59
N ASP A 28 -11.26 -13.11 23.86
CA ASP A 28 -11.42 -14.50 24.33
C ASP A 28 -10.19 -15.04 25.07
N GLY A 29 -9.13 -14.22 25.20
CA GLY A 29 -7.87 -14.62 25.83
C GLY A 29 -6.95 -15.42 24.91
N GLU A 30 -7.24 -15.46 23.62
CA GLU A 30 -6.40 -16.13 22.63
C GLU A 30 -5.30 -15.21 22.13
N LYS A 31 -4.15 -15.79 21.74
CA LYS A 31 -3.00 -15.05 21.23
C LYS A 31 -3.37 -14.38 19.91
N ILE A 32 -3.24 -13.06 19.83
CA ILE A 32 -3.27 -12.38 18.55
C ILE A 32 -1.96 -12.67 17.82
N LEU A 33 -2.06 -13.46 16.76
CA LEU A 33 -0.99 -13.67 15.81
C LEU A 33 -1.19 -12.66 14.67
N TRP A 34 -0.60 -11.48 14.80
CA TRP A 34 -0.58 -10.54 13.67
C TRP A 34 0.20 -11.17 12.52
N LYS A 35 -0.49 -11.49 11.43
CA LYS A 35 0.16 -11.85 10.18
C LYS A 35 0.97 -10.65 9.70
N GLN A 36 2.27 -10.85 9.49
CA GLN A 36 3.13 -9.87 8.83
C GLN A 36 3.08 -10.12 7.33
N PHE A 37 2.72 -9.09 6.56
CA PHE A 37 2.73 -9.16 5.10
C PHE A 37 4.08 -8.75 4.55
N LYS A 38 4.52 -9.43 3.50
CA LYS A 38 5.67 -8.99 2.71
C LYS A 38 5.23 -7.87 1.77
N LEU A 39 6.19 -7.11 1.27
CA LEU A 39 5.95 -6.18 0.17
C LEU A 39 5.53 -6.95 -1.08
N GLN A 40 4.55 -6.41 -1.80
CA GLN A 40 4.08 -6.93 -3.07
C GLN A 40 5.23 -6.94 -4.08
N PRO A 41 5.56 -8.09 -4.69
CA PRO A 41 6.54 -8.12 -5.78
C PRO A 41 6.06 -7.29 -6.98
N LEU A 42 6.90 -6.38 -7.45
CA LEU A 42 6.62 -5.48 -8.57
C LEU A 42 7.58 -5.74 -9.75
N ARG A 43 7.05 -5.68 -10.98
CA ARG A 43 7.84 -5.71 -12.21
C ARG A 43 8.02 -4.30 -12.73
N ILE A 44 9.06 -3.63 -12.25
CA ILE A 44 9.35 -2.24 -12.61
C ILE A 44 10.58 -2.22 -13.54
N PRO A 45 10.47 -1.69 -14.77
CA PRO A 45 11.60 -1.51 -15.66
C PRO A 45 12.68 -0.60 -15.07
N ALA A 46 13.92 -0.81 -15.53
CA ALA A 46 15.06 0.00 -15.09
C ALA A 46 14.85 1.50 -15.37
N GLY A 47 15.31 2.34 -14.44
CA GLY A 47 15.22 3.80 -14.53
C GLY A 47 14.21 4.40 -13.56
N TRP A 48 13.14 3.68 -13.23
CA TRP A 48 12.20 4.08 -12.19
C TRP A 48 12.82 3.90 -10.80
N THR A 49 12.63 4.89 -9.93
CA THR A 49 13.11 4.89 -8.54
C THR A 49 11.93 4.70 -7.59
N VAL A 50 12.03 3.75 -6.67
CA VAL A 50 11.05 3.60 -5.58
C VAL A 50 11.35 4.66 -4.51
N LYS A 51 10.43 5.60 -4.30
CA LYS A 51 10.56 6.66 -3.29
C LYS A 51 9.93 6.28 -1.96
N TYR A 52 8.83 5.54 -2.02
CA TYR A 52 8.09 5.05 -0.88
C TYR A 52 7.40 3.74 -1.24
N ASN A 53 7.31 2.80 -0.30
CA ASN A 53 6.67 1.51 -0.53
C ASN A 53 6.21 0.83 0.77
N HIS A 54 4.91 0.88 1.01
CA HIS A 54 4.16 0.05 1.96
C HIS A 54 3.18 -0.90 1.26
N PHE A 55 3.22 -0.99 -0.07
CA PHE A 55 2.30 -1.84 -0.83
C PHE A 55 2.61 -3.32 -0.57
N SER A 56 1.77 -3.96 0.24
CA SER A 56 2.00 -5.32 0.73
C SER A 56 1.20 -6.38 -0.05
N GLU A 57 1.51 -7.66 0.22
CA GLU A 57 0.79 -8.80 -0.33
C GLU A 57 -0.63 -8.97 0.26
N TYR A 58 -1.01 -8.20 1.29
CA TYR A 58 -2.32 -8.28 1.96
C TYR A 58 -3.51 -8.26 0.99
N ASP A 59 -4.35 -9.29 1.05
CA ASP A 59 -5.55 -9.41 0.23
C ASP A 59 -6.78 -9.50 1.15
N PRO A 60 -7.65 -8.47 1.21
CA PRO A 60 -8.78 -8.47 2.12
C PRO A 60 -9.75 -9.64 1.91
N GLN A 61 -9.80 -10.22 0.70
CA GLN A 61 -10.66 -11.39 0.42
C GLN A 61 -10.09 -12.69 0.98
N LYS A 62 -8.78 -12.75 1.23
CA LYS A 62 -8.08 -13.95 1.71
C LYS A 62 -7.66 -13.86 3.16
N ASP A 63 -7.31 -12.66 3.61
CA ASP A 63 -6.60 -12.44 4.86
C ASP A 63 -7.48 -11.89 5.97
N GLY A 64 -8.68 -11.37 5.65
CA GLY A 64 -9.64 -10.89 6.63
C GLY A 64 -9.48 -9.41 6.99
N ALA A 65 -10.58 -8.82 7.49
CA ALA A 65 -10.70 -7.39 7.73
C ALA A 65 -9.89 -6.87 8.92
N GLU A 66 -9.39 -7.75 9.78
CA GLU A 66 -8.56 -7.40 10.93
C GLU A 66 -7.22 -6.75 10.54
N TYR A 67 -6.80 -6.87 9.27
CA TYR A 67 -5.58 -6.29 8.72
C TYR A 67 -5.83 -5.06 7.84
N VAL A 68 -7.00 -4.41 7.96
CA VAL A 68 -7.34 -3.25 7.12
C VAL A 68 -6.37 -2.07 7.26
N PHE A 69 -5.55 -2.04 8.32
CA PHE A 69 -4.45 -1.09 8.50
C PHE A 69 -3.34 -1.21 7.42
N GLU A 70 -3.32 -2.28 6.63
CA GLU A 70 -2.47 -2.44 5.44
C GLU A 70 -3.01 -1.66 4.22
N LEU A 71 -4.26 -1.16 4.28
CA LEU A 71 -4.92 -0.41 3.21
C LEU A 71 -4.95 1.08 3.59
N VAL A 72 -3.90 1.80 3.20
CA VAL A 72 -3.75 3.23 3.56
C VAL A 72 -3.67 4.16 2.35
N GLU A 73 -3.89 5.45 2.57
CA GLU A 73 -3.85 6.47 1.52
C GLU A 73 -2.54 6.48 0.72
N ASP A 74 -1.39 6.21 1.36
CA ASP A 74 -0.09 6.16 0.68
C ASP A 74 0.48 4.72 0.71
N LEU A 75 0.53 4.06 -0.45
CA LEU A 75 1.05 2.68 -0.58
C LEU A 75 2.35 2.60 -1.37
N LEU A 76 2.49 3.32 -2.48
CA LEU A 76 3.66 3.22 -3.35
C LEU A 76 3.88 4.52 -4.12
N GLN A 77 5.14 4.96 -4.20
CA GLN A 77 5.56 6.07 -5.05
C GLN A 77 6.75 5.67 -5.92
N LEU A 78 6.61 5.84 -7.23
CA LEU A 78 7.64 5.59 -8.23
C LEU A 78 7.94 6.88 -9.00
N GLU A 79 9.21 7.22 -9.13
CA GLU A 79 9.64 8.41 -9.89
C GLU A 79 10.51 8.03 -11.10
N TYR A 80 10.29 8.75 -12.20
CA TYR A 80 11.16 8.73 -13.38
C TYR A 80 11.20 10.11 -14.02
N GLN A 81 12.36 10.79 -13.96
CA GLN A 81 12.52 12.17 -14.46
C GLN A 81 11.46 13.12 -13.87
N ASN A 82 10.59 13.71 -14.69
CA ASN A 82 9.49 14.57 -14.26
C ASN A 82 8.22 13.79 -13.87
N LEU A 83 8.18 12.47 -14.05
CA LEU A 83 6.97 11.69 -13.81
C LEU A 83 6.97 11.10 -12.40
N LEU A 84 5.80 11.16 -11.76
CA LEU A 84 5.49 10.43 -10.53
C LEU A 84 4.30 9.51 -10.79
N ILE A 85 4.44 8.26 -10.38
CA ILE A 85 3.31 7.34 -10.19
C ILE A 85 3.08 7.18 -8.70
N ASP A 86 1.87 7.49 -8.27
CA ASP A 86 1.43 7.42 -6.88
C ASP A 86 0.27 6.41 -6.77
N LEU A 87 0.35 5.52 -5.79
CA LEU A 87 -0.66 4.51 -5.47
C LEU A 87 -1.11 4.68 -4.03
N GLY A 88 -2.42 4.79 -3.88
CA GLY A 88 -3.10 4.82 -2.59
C GLY A 88 -4.30 3.91 -2.51
N TRP A 89 -4.84 3.75 -1.32
CA TRP A 89 -6.13 3.11 -1.08
C TRP A 89 -7.12 4.09 -0.45
N TYR A 90 -8.32 4.18 -1.03
CA TYR A 90 -9.35 5.13 -0.58
C TYR A 90 -10.74 4.49 -0.53
N PRO A 91 -11.52 4.74 0.54
CA PRO A 91 -11.14 5.48 1.75
C PRO A 91 -10.07 4.75 2.59
N ASP A 92 -9.27 5.53 3.34
CA ASP A 92 -8.24 5.02 4.25
C ASP A 92 -8.83 3.97 5.20
N MET A 93 -8.15 2.82 5.30
CA MET A 93 -8.52 1.72 6.19
C MET A 93 -9.97 1.21 6.03
N ASP A 94 -10.56 1.32 4.83
CA ASP A 94 -11.87 0.74 4.51
C ASP A 94 -11.72 -0.50 3.61
N ILE A 95 -12.19 -1.65 4.07
CA ILE A 95 -12.13 -2.90 3.30
C ILE A 95 -12.91 -2.85 1.97
N ASN A 96 -13.88 -1.94 1.85
CA ASN A 96 -14.66 -1.72 0.63
C ASN A 96 -14.12 -0.56 -0.22
N GLY A 97 -12.97 0.00 0.15
CA GLY A 97 -12.27 1.00 -0.64
C GLY A 97 -11.73 0.43 -1.95
N LYS A 98 -10.93 1.24 -2.64
CA LYS A 98 -10.27 0.90 -3.89
C LYS A 98 -8.88 1.45 -3.91
N TYR A 99 -8.01 0.79 -4.67
CA TYR A 99 -6.78 1.41 -5.10
C TYR A 99 -7.09 2.58 -6.03
N GLN A 100 -6.35 3.67 -5.86
CA GLN A 100 -6.30 4.80 -6.78
C GLN A 100 -4.85 5.01 -7.20
N LEU A 101 -4.63 5.03 -8.51
CA LEU A 101 -3.31 5.18 -9.11
C LEU A 101 -3.31 6.47 -9.94
N PHE A 102 -2.35 7.34 -9.68
CA PHE A 102 -2.15 8.61 -10.37
C PHE A 102 -0.83 8.59 -11.12
N LEU A 103 -0.85 9.03 -12.38
CA LEU A 103 0.35 9.40 -13.13
C LEU A 103 0.33 10.90 -13.30
N VAL A 104 1.38 11.58 -12.84
CA VAL A 104 1.43 13.05 -12.83
C VAL A 104 2.76 13.57 -13.36
N ASP A 105 2.74 14.81 -13.84
CA ASP A 105 3.94 15.58 -14.20
C ASP A 105 4.32 16.49 -13.03
N MET A 106 5.44 16.17 -12.37
CA MET A 106 5.97 16.89 -11.21
C MET A 106 6.51 18.29 -11.54
N THR A 107 6.50 18.71 -12.80
CA THR A 107 6.79 20.11 -13.17
C THR A 107 5.58 21.03 -13.02
N GLU A 108 4.37 20.48 -12.95
CA GLU A 108 3.15 21.24 -12.69
C GLU A 108 3.11 21.74 -11.24
N GLU A 109 2.51 22.91 -11.00
CA GLU A 109 2.40 23.49 -9.65
C GLU A 109 1.53 22.61 -8.73
N ARG A 110 0.51 21.97 -9.31
CA ARG A 110 -0.45 21.09 -8.62
C ARG A 110 -0.66 19.81 -9.42
N PRO A 111 0.32 18.90 -9.39
CA PRO A 111 0.37 17.75 -10.30
C PRO A 111 -0.87 16.82 -10.18
N PHE A 112 -1.41 16.69 -8.97
CA PHE A 112 -2.58 15.87 -8.69
C PHE A 112 -3.92 16.53 -9.04
N ASP A 113 -3.97 17.86 -9.20
CA ASP A 113 -5.18 18.56 -9.67
C ASP A 113 -5.37 18.34 -11.19
N THR A 114 -4.28 18.07 -11.92
CA THR A 114 -4.25 17.86 -13.37
C THR A 114 -3.42 16.62 -13.74
N PRO A 115 -3.85 15.41 -13.33
CA PRO A 115 -3.09 14.20 -13.59
C PRO A 115 -3.03 13.88 -15.09
N LEU A 116 -1.92 13.27 -15.52
CA LEU A 116 -1.73 12.79 -16.89
C LEU A 116 -2.60 11.57 -17.20
N ASP A 117 -2.81 10.70 -16.21
CA ASP A 117 -3.73 9.55 -16.26
C ASP A 117 -4.13 9.16 -14.83
N VAL A 118 -5.33 8.59 -14.67
CA VAL A 118 -5.85 8.09 -13.39
C VAL A 118 -6.47 6.72 -13.61
N PHE A 119 -6.24 5.81 -12.67
CA PHE A 119 -6.84 4.48 -12.70
C PHE A 119 -7.27 4.05 -11.32
N GLU A 120 -8.48 3.50 -11.20
CA GLU A 120 -8.99 2.95 -9.94
C GLU A 120 -9.41 1.48 -10.12
N SER A 121 -9.19 0.68 -9.08
CA SER A 121 -9.66 -0.70 -9.03
C SER A 121 -9.63 -1.25 -7.61
N ASP A 122 -10.58 -2.11 -7.26
CA ASP A 122 -10.48 -3.01 -6.10
C ASP A 122 -9.63 -4.26 -6.39
N SER A 123 -9.28 -4.51 -7.66
CA SER A 123 -8.47 -5.64 -8.07
C SER A 123 -6.98 -5.31 -8.03
N LYS A 124 -6.27 -5.89 -7.06
CA LYS A 124 -4.80 -5.80 -6.97
C LYS A 124 -4.12 -6.25 -8.26
N GLN A 125 -4.66 -7.27 -8.94
CA GLN A 125 -4.11 -7.74 -10.21
C GLN A 125 -4.16 -6.64 -11.29
N LEU A 126 -5.29 -5.95 -11.43
CA LEU A 126 -5.43 -4.88 -12.41
C LEU A 126 -4.49 -3.70 -12.09
N ILE A 127 -4.25 -3.42 -10.81
CA ILE A 127 -3.26 -2.41 -10.39
C ILE A 127 -1.84 -2.81 -10.80
N LEU A 128 -1.45 -4.07 -10.59
CA LEU A 128 -0.14 -4.57 -11.01
C LEU A 128 0.04 -4.48 -12.53
N GLU A 129 -0.97 -4.88 -13.29
CA GLU A 129 -0.96 -4.78 -14.76
C GLU A 129 -0.87 -3.31 -15.23
N LYS A 130 -1.59 -2.40 -14.58
CA LYS A 130 -1.54 -0.97 -14.89
C LYS A 130 -0.19 -0.34 -14.52
N LEU A 131 0.41 -0.71 -13.39
CA LEU A 131 1.76 -0.28 -13.00
C LEU A 131 2.81 -0.74 -14.02
N GLU A 132 2.79 -2.02 -14.43
CA GLU A 132 3.72 -2.55 -15.44
C GLU A 132 3.52 -1.84 -16.80
N TYR A 133 2.28 -1.56 -17.18
CA TYR A 133 1.96 -0.80 -18.38
C TYR A 133 2.46 0.65 -18.32
N TRP A 134 2.15 1.40 -17.25
CA TRP A 134 2.55 2.79 -17.10
C TRP A 134 4.06 2.96 -17.00
N THR A 135 4.75 2.02 -16.36
CA THR A 135 6.21 2.04 -16.26
C THR A 135 6.92 1.53 -17.52
N SER A 136 6.20 1.06 -18.53
CA SER A 136 6.78 0.65 -19.81
C SER A 136 7.17 1.85 -20.69
N ALA A 137 8.33 1.78 -21.34
CA ALA A 137 8.86 2.87 -22.17
C ALA A 137 7.93 3.26 -23.33
N GLY A 138 7.18 2.31 -23.87
CA GLY A 138 6.17 2.57 -24.91
C GLY A 138 5.01 3.43 -24.41
N HIS A 139 4.75 3.44 -23.10
CA HIS A 139 3.70 4.26 -22.50
C HIS A 139 4.23 5.59 -21.96
N TYR A 140 5.19 5.58 -21.03
CA TYR A 140 5.61 6.81 -20.36
C TYR A 140 6.36 7.77 -21.29
N GLY A 141 7.00 7.26 -22.36
CA GLY A 141 7.85 8.05 -23.24
C GLY A 141 7.15 9.25 -23.88
N LYS A 142 5.83 9.20 -24.08
CA LYS A 142 5.04 10.30 -24.64
C LYS A 142 4.84 11.48 -23.68
N TYR A 143 5.13 11.30 -22.39
CA TYR A 143 5.01 12.31 -21.35
C TYR A 143 6.35 12.90 -20.92
N LEU A 144 7.45 12.36 -21.44
CA LEU A 144 8.77 12.94 -21.18
C LEU A 144 8.92 14.21 -22.00
N PHE A 145 9.51 15.23 -21.38
CA PHE A 145 9.94 16.43 -22.10
C PHE A 145 10.91 16.01 -23.21
N VAL A 146 10.49 16.18 -24.46
CA VAL A 146 11.44 16.21 -25.58
C VAL A 146 12.06 17.59 -25.54
N GLU A 147 13.28 17.70 -24.99
CA GLU A 147 14.11 18.87 -25.27
C GLU A 147 14.32 18.89 -26.78
N ASN A 148 13.57 19.77 -27.47
CA ASN A 148 13.86 20.15 -28.84
C ASN A 148 15.20 20.89 -28.83
N PHE A 149 16.30 20.14 -28.90
CA PHE A 149 17.60 20.69 -29.25
C PHE A 149 17.49 21.19 -30.70
N PHE A 150 17.30 22.51 -30.84
CA PHE A 150 17.48 23.25 -32.09
C PHE A 150 18.96 23.28 -32.49
#